data_AF-A0A6A6UPP1-F1
#
_entry.id   AF-A0A6A6UPP1-F1
#
_cell.length_a   1.000
_cell.length_b   1.000
_cell.length_c   1.000
_cell.angle_alpha   90.00
_cell.angle_beta   90.00
_cell.angle_gamma   90.00
#
_symmetry.space_group_name_H-M   'P 1'
#
loop_
_entity.id
_entity.type
_entity.pdbx_description
1 polymer ?
#
loop_
_entity_poly.entity_id
_entity_poly.type
_entity_poly.pdbx_seq_one_letter_code
_entity_poly.pdbx_strand_id
1 'polypeptide(L)'
;MTEPASKPIPPFLLSTPRTYLTFIDPDNPIHTAFLVKLFNEPLFAKYEGKSTLDTPAKAAAFIRARCVPQYHADHYGRCLMFLRPTHNTPVEECEPIGLISMVRGDDDKALTIPDVGFSVLEAYNGQGYATEGAKAMLDYVTGELQLPGVVAFVNERNAASARVAEKLGFENRGERKLLMFGPDKTGIVWASAGLGTDLSVYNLPD
;
A
#
# COMPACT_ATOMS: atom_id res chain seq x y z
N MET A 1 31.18 -13.72 -3.18
CA MET A 1 30.10 -13.92 -4.16
C MET A 1 29.34 -12.61 -4.22
N THR A 2 29.42 -11.90 -5.34
CA THR A 2 28.59 -10.70 -5.58
C THR A 2 27.14 -11.15 -5.71
N GLU A 3 26.23 -10.60 -4.90
CA GLU A 3 24.79 -10.76 -5.12
C GLU A 3 24.47 -10.41 -6.59
N PRO A 4 23.59 -11.17 -7.27
CA PRO A 4 23.15 -10.78 -8.60
C PRO A 4 22.58 -9.36 -8.54
N ALA A 5 23.00 -8.49 -9.46
CA ALA A 5 22.47 -7.14 -9.56
C ALA A 5 20.94 -7.20 -9.64
N SER A 6 20.24 -6.52 -8.73
CA SER A 6 18.78 -6.55 -8.73
C SER A 6 18.25 -5.92 -10.02
N LYS A 7 17.18 -6.51 -10.57
CA LYS A 7 16.51 -5.99 -11.76
C LYS A 7 16.09 -4.52 -11.51
N PRO A 8 16.32 -3.60 -12.46
CA PRO A 8 15.95 -2.21 -12.28
C PRO A 8 14.44 -2.06 -12.13
N ILE A 9 14.03 -1.17 -11.23
CA ILE A 9 12.62 -0.89 -10.97
C ILE A 9 11.99 -0.22 -12.19
N PRO A 10 10.79 -0.65 -12.63
CA PRO A 10 10.05 0.05 -13.70
C PRO A 10 9.76 1.50 -13.30
N PRO A 11 9.88 2.47 -14.22
CA PRO A 11 9.52 3.85 -13.91
C PRO A 11 8.04 3.92 -13.55
N PHE A 12 7.73 4.59 -12.44
CA PHE A 12 6.36 4.74 -11.95
C PHE A 12 6.23 6.06 -11.18
N LEU A 13 5.33 6.92 -11.65
CA LEU A 13 5.02 8.19 -11.02
C LEU A 13 3.53 8.48 -11.21
N LEU A 14 2.77 8.50 -10.11
CA LEU A 14 1.43 9.10 -10.11
C LEU A 14 1.51 10.48 -9.47
N SER A 15 0.82 11.43 -10.10
CA SER A 15 0.72 12.80 -9.61
C SER A 15 -0.72 13.09 -9.21
N THR A 16 -0.90 13.64 -8.01
CA THR A 16 -2.19 14.12 -7.52
C THR A 16 -2.11 15.65 -7.36
N PRO A 17 -3.16 16.37 -6.97
CA PRO A 17 -3.06 17.79 -6.66
C PRO A 17 -1.97 18.15 -5.63
N ARG A 18 -1.77 17.33 -4.59
CA ARG A 18 -0.90 17.64 -3.44
C ARG A 18 0.16 16.60 -3.14
N THR A 19 0.24 15.50 -3.89
CA THR A 19 1.21 14.43 -3.66
C THR A 19 1.78 13.83 -4.94
N TYR A 20 2.95 13.21 -4.81
CA TYR A 20 3.47 12.25 -5.78
C TYR A 20 3.51 10.87 -5.16
N LEU A 21 3.31 9.83 -5.98
CA LEU A 21 3.51 8.44 -5.61
C LEU A 21 4.55 7.82 -6.54
N THR A 22 5.60 7.24 -5.96
CA THR A 22 6.62 6.48 -6.71
C THR A 22 6.79 5.11 -6.10
N PHE A 23 7.19 4.11 -6.87
CA PHE A 23 7.62 2.84 -6.27
C PHE A 23 8.74 3.05 -5.25
N ILE A 24 8.71 2.27 -4.15
CA ILE A 24 9.81 2.28 -3.18
C ILE A 24 11.04 1.60 -3.80
N ASP A 25 12.20 2.23 -3.63
CA ASP A 25 13.45 1.93 -4.32
C ASP A 25 14.51 1.52 -3.29
N PRO A 26 15.13 0.33 -3.40
CA PRO A 26 16.11 -0.15 -2.44
C PRO A 26 17.46 0.55 -2.52
N ASP A 27 17.75 1.20 -3.64
CA ASP A 27 19.01 1.90 -3.90
C ASP A 27 18.90 3.41 -3.62
N ASN A 28 17.67 3.90 -3.39
CA ASN A 28 17.43 5.27 -2.95
C ASN A 28 17.51 5.39 -1.40
N PRO A 29 18.49 6.13 -0.84
CA PRO A 29 18.66 6.27 0.60
C PRO A 29 17.48 6.99 1.28
N ILE A 30 16.77 7.88 0.60
CA ILE A 30 15.58 8.55 1.14
C ILE A 30 14.46 7.52 1.33
N HIS A 31 14.26 6.63 0.36
CA HIS A 31 13.17 5.64 0.41
C HIS A 31 13.40 4.64 1.55
N THR A 32 14.61 4.10 1.64
CA THR A 32 14.97 3.12 2.68
C THR A 32 14.96 3.73 4.08
N ALA A 33 15.50 4.93 4.26
CA ALA A 33 15.46 5.64 5.55
C ALA A 33 14.02 6.00 5.96
N PHE A 34 13.19 6.44 5.02
CA PHE A 34 11.80 6.76 5.30
C PHE A 34 10.98 5.53 5.68
N LEU A 35 11.19 4.39 5.03
CA LEU A 35 10.48 3.15 5.37
C LEU A 35 10.79 2.73 6.82
N VAL A 36 12.05 2.81 7.23
CA VAL A 36 12.46 2.57 8.62
C VAL A 36 11.77 3.53 9.57
N LYS A 37 11.76 4.84 9.26
CA LYS A 37 11.07 5.82 10.09
C LYS A 37 9.59 5.48 10.25
N LEU A 38 8.86 5.36 9.15
CA LEU A 38 7.41 5.16 9.14
C LEU A 38 6.99 3.87 9.86
N PHE A 39 7.69 2.76 9.62
CA PHE A 39 7.31 1.45 10.18
C PHE A 39 7.66 1.30 11.67
N ASN A 40 8.41 2.24 12.23
CA ASN A 40 8.75 2.26 13.66
C ASN A 40 8.03 3.40 14.42
N GLU A 41 7.11 4.12 13.77
CA GLU A 41 6.25 5.09 14.45
C GLU A 41 5.30 4.39 15.45
N PRO A 42 5.01 5.01 16.62
CA PRO A 42 4.08 4.43 17.60
C PRO A 42 2.69 4.12 17.00
N LEU A 43 2.22 4.96 16.08
CA LEU A 43 0.94 4.77 15.41
C LEU A 43 0.94 3.54 14.48
N PHE A 44 2.06 3.28 13.79
CA PHE A 44 2.23 2.09 12.98
C PHE A 44 2.22 0.85 13.87
N ALA A 45 3.04 0.86 14.92
CA ALA A 45 3.12 -0.26 15.88
C ALA A 45 1.79 -0.59 16.55
N LYS A 46 0.93 0.41 16.77
CA LYS A 46 -0.42 0.24 17.34
C LYS A 46 -1.34 -0.63 16.48
N TYR A 47 -1.25 -0.52 15.16
CA TYR A 47 -2.19 -1.19 14.24
C TYR A 47 -1.56 -2.36 13.48
N GLU A 48 -0.29 -2.24 13.09
CA GLU A 48 0.44 -3.24 12.29
C GLU A 48 1.37 -4.12 13.14
N GLY A 49 1.60 -3.74 14.40
CA GLY A 49 2.56 -4.39 15.29
C GLY A 49 3.99 -3.90 15.10
N LYS A 50 4.90 -4.41 15.94
CA LYS A 50 6.30 -3.96 15.95
C LYS A 50 7.04 -4.46 14.69
N SER A 51 7.50 -3.51 13.87
CA SER A 51 8.32 -3.79 12.70
C SER A 51 9.70 -4.34 13.08
N THR A 52 10.26 -5.19 12.21
CA THR A 52 11.65 -5.64 12.25
C THR A 52 12.56 -4.87 11.28
N LEU A 53 11.98 -3.97 10.46
CA LEU A 53 12.69 -3.10 9.53
C LEU A 53 13.21 -1.86 10.27
N ASP A 54 14.31 -2.03 10.99
CA ASP A 54 14.92 -1.01 11.87
C ASP A 54 16.19 -0.35 11.30
N THR A 55 16.64 -0.77 10.10
CA THR A 55 17.81 -0.21 9.43
C THR A 55 17.58 -0.05 7.93
N PRO A 56 18.20 0.94 7.26
CA PRO A 56 18.08 1.12 5.81
C PRO A 56 18.51 -0.14 5.02
N ALA A 57 19.50 -0.88 5.51
CA ALA A 57 19.93 -2.13 4.89
C ALA A 57 18.84 -3.22 4.92
N LYS A 58 18.15 -3.38 6.05
CA LYS A 58 16.99 -4.30 6.14
C LYS A 58 15.83 -3.83 5.26
N ALA A 59 15.57 -2.52 5.21
CA ALA A 59 14.56 -1.95 4.32
C ALA A 59 14.90 -2.23 2.84
N ALA A 60 16.14 -1.99 2.42
CA ALA A 60 16.59 -2.29 1.06
C ALA A 60 16.44 -3.79 0.72
N ALA A 61 16.85 -4.69 1.62
CA ALA A 61 16.68 -6.13 1.44
C ALA A 61 15.20 -6.53 1.33
N PHE A 62 14.33 -5.95 2.16
CA PHE A 62 12.88 -6.16 2.07
C PHE A 62 12.31 -5.69 0.73
N ILE A 63 12.69 -4.48 0.27
CA ILE A 63 12.22 -3.94 -1.01
C ILE A 63 12.67 -4.82 -2.17
N ARG A 64 13.96 -5.23 -2.21
CA ARG A 64 14.49 -6.13 -3.25
C ARG A 64 13.78 -7.48 -3.26
N ALA A 65 13.54 -8.07 -2.09
CA ALA A 65 12.97 -9.41 -1.99
C ALA A 65 11.44 -9.45 -2.21
N ARG A 66 10.71 -8.39 -1.83
CA ARG A 66 9.24 -8.42 -1.77
C ARG A 66 8.55 -7.42 -2.70
N CYS A 67 9.17 -6.29 -2.99
CA CYS A 67 8.51 -5.21 -3.75
C CYS A 67 8.93 -5.22 -5.22
N VAL A 68 10.23 -5.38 -5.51
CA VAL A 68 10.72 -5.38 -6.90
C VAL A 68 10.10 -6.50 -7.75
N PRO A 69 10.01 -7.76 -7.29
CA PRO A 69 9.33 -8.81 -8.05
C PRO A 69 7.87 -8.47 -8.34
N GLN A 70 7.19 -7.86 -7.37
CA GLN A 70 5.79 -7.46 -7.48
C GLN A 70 5.60 -6.39 -8.57
N TYR A 71 6.46 -5.36 -8.62
CA TYR A 71 6.36 -4.32 -9.65
C TYR A 71 6.47 -4.89 -11.07
N HIS A 72 7.27 -5.94 -11.25
CA HIS A 72 7.41 -6.60 -12.54
C HIS A 72 6.26 -7.54 -12.88
N ALA A 73 5.66 -8.18 -11.88
CA ALA A 73 4.58 -9.14 -12.08
C ALA A 73 3.21 -8.47 -12.21
N ASP A 74 2.95 -7.47 -11.36
CA ASP A 74 1.63 -6.89 -11.18
C ASP A 74 1.51 -5.48 -11.79
N HIS A 75 2.63 -4.80 -12.05
CA HIS A 75 2.67 -3.39 -12.50
C HIS A 75 2.09 -2.38 -11.49
N TYR A 76 1.80 -2.82 -10.27
CA TYR A 76 1.48 -1.99 -9.11
C TYR A 76 2.22 -2.53 -7.88
N GLY A 77 2.17 -1.80 -6.77
CA GLY A 77 2.84 -2.22 -5.55
C GLY A 77 2.85 -1.14 -4.48
N ARG A 78 3.84 -1.21 -3.60
CA ARG A 78 4.07 -0.22 -2.55
C ARG A 78 4.70 1.04 -3.13
N CYS A 79 4.04 2.18 -2.89
CA CYS A 79 4.50 3.48 -3.31
C CYS A 79 4.81 4.37 -2.11
N LEU A 80 5.96 5.04 -2.16
CA LEU A 80 6.24 6.16 -1.27
C LEU A 80 5.35 7.33 -1.67
N MET A 81 4.78 8.03 -0.70
CA MET A 81 4.00 9.24 -0.92
C MET A 81 4.80 10.46 -0.52
N PHE A 82 5.02 11.36 -1.48
CA PHE A 82 5.71 12.63 -1.29
C PHE A 82 4.73 13.78 -1.25
N LEU A 83 4.94 14.74 -0.34
CA LEU A 83 4.17 15.98 -0.29
C LEU A 83 4.63 16.90 -1.41
N ARG A 84 3.68 17.37 -2.22
CA ARG A 84 3.93 18.31 -3.30
C ARG A 84 3.47 19.72 -2.89
N PRO A 85 4.39 20.64 -2.55
CA PRO A 85 4.02 21.99 -2.10
C PRO A 85 3.35 22.82 -3.20
N THR A 86 3.86 22.69 -4.45
CA THR A 86 3.30 23.36 -5.63
C THR A 86 3.30 22.43 -6.83
N HIS A 87 2.44 22.69 -7.82
CA HIS A 87 2.30 21.84 -9.01
C HIS A 87 3.63 21.58 -9.76
N ASN A 88 4.57 22.53 -9.72
CA ASN A 88 5.84 22.45 -10.45
C ASN A 88 7.02 21.96 -9.59
N THR A 89 6.78 21.57 -8.33
CA THR A 89 7.87 21.10 -7.47
C THR A 89 8.32 19.72 -7.97
N PRO A 90 9.59 19.52 -8.35
CA PRO A 90 10.10 18.20 -8.73
C PRO A 90 9.96 17.20 -7.57
N VAL A 91 9.75 15.92 -7.86
CA VAL A 91 9.58 14.90 -6.82
C VAL A 91 10.84 14.74 -5.96
N GLU A 92 12.01 15.00 -6.55
CA GLU A 92 13.32 14.94 -5.90
C GLU A 92 13.50 16.01 -4.81
N GLU A 93 12.73 17.10 -4.88
CA GLU A 93 12.70 18.19 -3.90
C GLU A 93 11.58 18.02 -2.86
N CYS A 94 10.70 17.03 -3.05
CA CYS A 94 9.56 16.79 -2.19
C CYS A 94 9.95 15.93 -0.97
N GLU A 95 9.31 16.18 0.18
CA GLU A 95 9.50 15.35 1.36
C GLU A 95 8.58 14.11 1.34
N PRO A 96 9.05 12.93 1.76
CA PRO A 96 8.20 11.78 1.94
C PRO A 96 7.35 11.91 3.21
N ILE A 97 6.05 11.65 3.08
CA ILE A 97 5.05 11.81 4.15
C ILE A 97 4.27 10.55 4.48
N GLY A 98 4.30 9.54 3.61
CA GLY A 98 3.62 8.29 3.86
C GLY A 98 3.92 7.22 2.81
N LEU A 99 3.10 6.17 2.84
CA LEU A 99 3.15 5.03 1.96
C LEU A 99 1.73 4.60 1.62
N ILE A 100 1.51 4.26 0.35
CA ILE A 100 0.34 3.53 -0.12
C ILE A 100 0.80 2.13 -0.51
N SER A 101 0.13 1.10 -0.03
CA SER A 101 0.37 -0.28 -0.44
C SER A 101 -0.77 -0.76 -1.32
N MET A 102 -0.41 -1.46 -2.39
CA MET A 102 -1.32 -2.22 -3.23
C MET A 102 -0.74 -3.61 -3.42
N VAL A 103 -1.34 -4.63 -2.81
CA VAL A 103 -0.70 -5.95 -2.68
C VAL A 103 -1.72 -7.06 -2.79
N ARG A 104 -1.41 -8.19 -3.43
CA ARG A 104 -2.33 -9.34 -3.45
C ARG A 104 -1.70 -10.63 -2.89
N GLY A 105 -0.37 -10.72 -2.89
CA GLY A 105 0.38 -11.93 -2.57
C GLY A 105 0.59 -12.84 -3.80
N ASP A 106 1.39 -13.89 -3.67
CA ASP A 106 1.83 -14.74 -4.79
C ASP A 106 1.66 -16.26 -4.58
N ASP A 107 1.00 -16.68 -3.50
CA ASP A 107 0.70 -18.09 -3.19
C ASP A 107 -0.78 -18.47 -3.43
N ASP A 108 -1.14 -19.72 -3.16
CA ASP A 108 -2.49 -20.26 -3.37
C ASP A 108 -3.54 -19.69 -2.41
N LYS A 109 -3.11 -19.09 -1.29
CA LYS A 109 -3.95 -18.48 -0.26
C LYS A 109 -4.00 -16.95 -0.36
N ALA A 110 -3.15 -16.38 -1.20
CA ALA A 110 -3.09 -14.97 -1.52
C ALA A 110 -4.38 -14.50 -2.18
N LEU A 111 -4.66 -13.21 -2.09
CA LEU A 111 -5.76 -12.62 -2.86
C LEU A 111 -5.45 -12.72 -4.36
N THR A 112 -6.50 -12.84 -5.16
CA THR A 112 -6.38 -12.71 -6.62
C THR A 112 -6.55 -11.26 -7.09
N ILE A 113 -6.98 -10.37 -6.20
CA ILE A 113 -7.08 -8.92 -6.38
C ILE A 113 -6.28 -8.19 -5.30
N PRO A 114 -5.87 -6.94 -5.53
CA PRO A 114 -5.08 -6.20 -4.56
C PRO A 114 -5.90 -5.74 -3.34
N ASP A 115 -5.28 -5.82 -2.16
CA ASP A 115 -5.59 -5.04 -0.98
C ASP A 115 -4.92 -3.66 -1.06
N VAL A 116 -5.64 -2.62 -0.66
CA VAL A 116 -5.10 -1.28 -0.45
C VAL A 116 -4.87 -1.02 1.03
N GLY A 117 -3.67 -0.54 1.34
CA GLY A 117 -3.29 -0.06 2.66
C GLY A 117 -2.62 1.30 2.57
N PHE A 118 -2.57 2.01 3.69
CA PHE A 118 -1.93 3.32 3.77
C PHE A 118 -1.36 3.57 5.16
N SER A 119 -0.23 4.26 5.19
CA SER A 119 0.40 4.72 6.42
C SER A 119 0.97 6.11 6.18
N VAL A 120 0.61 7.06 7.03
CA VAL A 120 1.02 8.46 6.91
C VAL A 120 1.60 8.90 8.24
N LEU A 121 2.69 9.68 8.21
CA LEU A 121 3.26 10.21 9.44
C LEU A 121 2.21 11.03 10.20
N GLU A 122 2.29 10.99 11.53
CA GLU A 122 1.28 11.60 12.40
C GLU A 122 1.04 13.09 12.11
N ALA A 123 2.11 13.84 11.80
CA ALA A 123 2.05 15.26 11.43
C ALA A 123 1.16 15.56 10.20
N TYR A 124 0.95 14.58 9.32
CA TYR A 124 0.17 14.72 8.09
C TYR A 124 -1.21 14.03 8.18
N ASN A 125 -1.56 13.43 9.32
CA ASN A 125 -2.87 12.81 9.52
C ASN A 125 -4.01 13.83 9.54
N GLY A 126 -5.21 13.38 9.15
CA GLY A 126 -6.41 14.22 9.13
C GLY A 126 -6.49 15.22 7.96
N GLN A 127 -5.44 15.35 7.15
CA GLN A 127 -5.36 16.32 6.04
C GLN A 127 -5.78 15.73 4.67
N GLY A 128 -6.19 14.46 4.66
CA GLY A 128 -6.73 13.76 3.48
C GLY A 128 -5.70 13.14 2.54
N TYR A 129 -4.40 13.19 2.85
CA TYR A 129 -3.35 12.63 1.99
C TYR A 129 -3.48 11.12 1.75
N ALA A 130 -3.85 10.35 2.77
CA ALA A 130 -4.11 8.91 2.61
C ALA A 130 -5.24 8.65 1.59
N THR A 131 -6.35 9.38 1.68
CA THR A 131 -7.46 9.28 0.72
C THR A 131 -7.03 9.67 -0.68
N GLU A 132 -6.30 10.78 -0.83
CA GLU A 132 -5.84 11.27 -2.14
C GLU A 132 -4.88 10.28 -2.81
N GLY A 133 -3.87 9.78 -2.08
CA GLY A 133 -2.93 8.80 -2.59
C GLY A 133 -3.58 7.45 -2.90
N ALA A 134 -4.41 6.93 -1.98
CA ALA A 134 -5.12 5.67 -2.21
C ALA A 134 -6.10 5.76 -3.38
N LYS A 135 -6.76 6.91 -3.56
CA LYS A 135 -7.64 7.15 -4.71
C LYS A 135 -6.85 7.14 -6.03
N ALA A 136 -5.70 7.80 -6.08
CA ALA A 136 -4.87 7.80 -7.28
C ALA A 136 -4.41 6.38 -7.67
N MET A 137 -4.01 5.57 -6.68
CA MET A 137 -3.68 4.16 -6.93
C MET A 137 -4.89 3.34 -7.37
N LEU A 138 -6.05 3.52 -6.73
CA LEU A 138 -7.30 2.86 -7.11
C LEU A 138 -7.67 3.19 -8.57
N ASP A 139 -7.67 4.47 -8.93
CA ASP A 139 -7.99 4.94 -10.28
C ASP A 139 -6.98 4.37 -11.30
N TYR A 140 -5.69 4.31 -10.95
CA TYR A 140 -4.66 3.69 -11.79
C TYR A 140 -4.95 2.20 -12.05
N VAL A 141 -5.26 1.41 -11.02
CA VAL A 141 -5.37 -0.05 -11.20
C VAL A 141 -6.71 -0.51 -11.76
N THR A 142 -7.80 0.20 -11.47
CA THR A 142 -9.10 -0.10 -12.12
C THR A 142 -9.20 0.54 -13.50
N GLY A 143 -8.54 1.69 -13.71
CA GLY A 143 -8.61 2.45 -14.96
C GLY A 143 -7.55 2.04 -15.98
N GLU A 144 -6.28 2.03 -15.62
CA GLU A 144 -5.20 1.69 -16.56
C GLU A 144 -4.98 0.18 -16.64
N LEU A 145 -4.96 -0.51 -15.49
CA LEU A 145 -4.73 -1.96 -15.44
C LEU A 145 -6.01 -2.79 -15.56
N GLN A 146 -7.18 -2.14 -15.59
CA GLN A 146 -8.49 -2.78 -15.79
C GLN A 146 -8.76 -3.93 -14.79
N LEU A 147 -8.22 -3.83 -13.57
CA LEU A 147 -8.50 -4.80 -12.53
C LEU A 147 -9.97 -4.74 -12.12
N PRO A 148 -10.59 -5.90 -11.79
CA PRO A 148 -12.02 -5.95 -11.46
C PRO A 148 -12.38 -5.19 -10.17
N GLY A 149 -11.40 -4.96 -9.30
CA GLY A 149 -11.58 -4.17 -8.09
C GLY A 149 -10.43 -4.33 -7.10
N VAL A 150 -10.63 -3.72 -5.94
CA VAL A 150 -9.65 -3.63 -4.85
C VAL A 150 -10.39 -3.85 -3.53
N VAL A 151 -9.73 -4.48 -2.57
CA VAL A 151 -10.23 -4.64 -1.19
C VAL A 151 -9.40 -3.84 -0.20
N ALA A 152 -9.89 -3.63 1.01
CA ALA A 152 -9.12 -3.09 2.12
C ALA A 152 -9.48 -3.85 3.40
N PHE A 153 -8.48 -4.10 4.23
CA PHE A 153 -8.69 -4.67 5.56
C PHE A 153 -8.66 -3.55 6.59
N VAL A 154 -9.78 -3.35 7.28
CA VAL A 154 -9.93 -2.26 8.24
C VAL A 154 -10.14 -2.85 9.63
N ASN A 155 -9.22 -2.56 10.55
CA ASN A 155 -9.45 -2.88 11.95
C ASN A 155 -10.65 -2.08 12.47
N GLU A 156 -11.63 -2.72 13.12
CA GLU A 156 -12.83 -2.08 13.66
C GLU A 156 -12.52 -0.90 14.61
N ARG A 157 -11.38 -0.95 15.30
CA ARG A 157 -10.92 0.10 16.21
C ARG A 157 -10.19 1.24 15.50
N ASN A 158 -10.07 1.19 14.17
CA ASN A 158 -9.43 2.20 13.35
C ASN A 158 -10.45 2.97 12.51
N ALA A 159 -11.24 3.82 13.19
CA ALA A 159 -12.24 4.67 12.55
C ALA A 159 -11.64 5.63 11.49
N ALA A 160 -10.34 5.97 11.58
CA ALA A 160 -9.69 6.77 10.56
C ALA A 160 -9.56 6.02 9.24
N SER A 161 -9.14 4.75 9.28
CA SER A 161 -9.06 3.92 8.08
C SER A 161 -10.43 3.60 7.48
N ALA A 162 -11.44 3.36 8.33
CA ALA A 162 -12.83 3.18 7.86
C ALA A 162 -13.30 4.40 7.06
N ARG A 163 -13.08 5.63 7.57
CA ARG A 163 -13.41 6.87 6.85
C ARG A 163 -12.66 7.03 5.53
N VAL A 164 -11.44 6.51 5.42
CA VAL A 164 -10.72 6.51 4.13
C VAL A 164 -11.39 5.55 3.17
N ALA A 165 -11.71 4.31 3.59
CA ALA A 165 -12.41 3.33 2.76
C ALA A 165 -13.77 3.88 2.25
N GLU A 166 -14.55 4.52 3.12
CA GLU A 166 -15.80 5.21 2.74
C GLU A 166 -15.57 6.28 1.65
N LYS A 167 -14.54 7.12 1.82
CA LYS A 167 -14.20 8.18 0.84
C LYS A 167 -13.67 7.63 -0.48
N LEU A 168 -13.13 6.41 -0.49
CA LEU A 168 -12.76 5.69 -1.71
C LEU A 168 -13.97 5.05 -2.40
N GLY A 169 -15.17 5.13 -1.80
CA GLY A 169 -16.38 4.49 -2.31
C GLY A 169 -16.39 2.97 -2.06
N PHE A 170 -15.65 2.50 -1.05
CA PHE A 170 -15.69 1.09 -0.68
C PHE A 170 -16.89 0.83 0.20
N GLU A 171 -17.42 -0.39 0.08
CA GLU A 171 -18.53 -0.88 0.87
C GLU A 171 -18.00 -1.88 1.90
N ASN A 172 -18.45 -1.74 3.15
CA ASN A 172 -18.15 -2.71 4.19
C ASN A 172 -18.87 -4.03 3.87
N ARG A 173 -18.11 -5.11 3.69
CA ARG A 173 -18.61 -6.45 3.37
C ARG A 173 -18.67 -7.36 4.60
N GLY A 174 -18.29 -6.87 5.77
CA GLY A 174 -18.29 -7.59 7.03
C GLY A 174 -17.03 -8.42 7.24
N GLU A 175 -17.08 -9.29 8.24
CA GLU A 175 -15.98 -10.20 8.58
C GLU A 175 -15.82 -11.29 7.50
N ARG A 176 -14.58 -11.57 7.10
CA ARG A 176 -14.20 -12.67 6.21
C ARG A 176 -12.94 -13.36 6.71
N LYS A 177 -12.70 -14.59 6.26
CA LYS A 177 -11.43 -15.29 6.48
C LYS A 177 -10.34 -14.68 5.61
N LEU A 178 -9.19 -14.43 6.22
CA LEU A 178 -8.00 -13.88 5.58
C LEU A 178 -6.94 -14.98 5.48
N LEU A 179 -7.15 -15.91 4.54
CA LEU A 179 -6.37 -17.16 4.43
C LEU A 179 -4.85 -16.91 4.30
N MET A 180 -4.46 -15.79 3.66
CA MET A 180 -3.06 -15.35 3.53
C MET A 180 -2.36 -15.06 4.88
N PHE A 181 -3.12 -14.80 5.95
CA PHE A 181 -2.59 -14.56 7.29
C PHE A 181 -2.70 -15.79 8.21
N GLY A 182 -3.33 -16.88 7.74
CA GLY A 182 -3.52 -18.13 8.46
C GLY A 182 -4.97 -18.63 8.42
N PRO A 183 -5.19 -19.92 8.68
CA PRO A 183 -6.51 -20.57 8.52
C PRO A 183 -7.60 -20.01 9.45
N ASP A 184 -7.20 -19.52 10.63
CA ASP A 184 -8.12 -19.01 11.66
C ASP A 184 -8.14 -17.47 11.74
N LYS A 185 -7.56 -16.78 10.75
CA LYS A 185 -7.53 -15.32 10.73
C LYS A 185 -8.76 -14.77 10.05
N THR A 186 -9.41 -13.82 10.70
CA THR A 186 -10.52 -13.05 10.15
C THR A 186 -10.22 -11.56 10.19
N GLY A 187 -10.96 -10.79 9.39
CA GLY A 187 -10.93 -9.33 9.44
C GLY A 187 -12.10 -8.71 8.69
N ILE A 188 -12.38 -7.44 8.98
CA ILE A 188 -13.42 -6.69 8.27
C ILE A 188 -12.90 -6.26 6.90
N VAL A 189 -13.58 -6.75 5.87
CA VAL A 189 -13.26 -6.47 4.47
C VAL A 189 -14.13 -5.34 3.97
N TRP A 190 -13.48 -4.36 3.35
CA TRP A 190 -14.11 -3.33 2.54
C TRP A 190 -13.78 -3.61 1.08
N ALA A 191 -14.76 -3.46 0.18
CA ALA A 191 -14.59 -3.78 -1.23
C ALA A 191 -15.01 -2.60 -2.11
N SER A 192 -14.25 -2.32 -3.17
CA SER A 192 -14.66 -1.35 -4.19
C SER A 192 -16.01 -1.72 -4.81
N ALA A 193 -16.86 -0.74 -5.11
CA ALA A 193 -18.24 -0.93 -5.57
C ALA A 193 -18.42 -1.84 -6.81
N GLY A 194 -17.38 -2.00 -7.65
CA GLY A 194 -17.43 -2.88 -8.83
C GLY A 194 -17.32 -4.39 -8.53
N LEU A 195 -16.95 -4.78 -7.31
CA LEU A 195 -16.80 -6.18 -6.94
C LEU A 195 -18.16 -6.84 -6.67
N GLY A 196 -18.31 -8.06 -7.17
CA GLY A 196 -19.47 -8.91 -6.88
C GLY A 196 -19.63 -9.22 -5.39
N THR A 197 -20.81 -9.72 -5.01
CA THR A 197 -21.12 -10.05 -3.61
C THR A 197 -20.35 -11.25 -3.09
N ASP A 198 -20.03 -12.21 -3.97
CA ASP A 198 -19.24 -13.38 -3.63
C ASP A 198 -17.74 -13.02 -3.70
N LEU A 199 -17.13 -12.86 -2.52
CA LEU A 199 -15.69 -12.59 -2.41
C LEU A 199 -14.83 -13.86 -2.33
N SER A 200 -15.44 -15.05 -2.28
CA SER A 200 -14.69 -16.31 -2.22
C SER A 200 -13.87 -16.55 -3.50
N VAL A 201 -14.34 -16.03 -4.64
CA VAL A 201 -13.60 -16.01 -5.92
C VAL A 201 -12.27 -15.24 -5.84
N TYR A 202 -12.11 -14.41 -4.80
CA TYR A 202 -10.91 -13.64 -4.51
C TYR A 202 -10.12 -14.17 -3.30
N ASN A 203 -10.35 -15.43 -2.89
CA ASN A 203 -9.77 -16.05 -1.69
C ASN A 203 -10.18 -15.36 -0.37
N LEU A 204 -11.39 -14.78 -0.34
CA LEU A 204 -12.01 -14.18 0.84
C LEU A 204 -13.36 -14.85 1.15
N PRO A 205 -13.37 -16.13 1.59
CA PRO A 205 -14.60 -16.80 1.97
C PRO A 205 -15.15 -16.25 3.29
N ASP A 206 -16.42 -16.54 3.54
CA ASP A 206 -17.07 -16.30 4.84
C ASP A 206 -16.36 -17.05 5.98
#